data_AF-A0A1S1X154-F1
#
_entry.id   AF-A0A1S1X154-F1
#
_cell.length_a   1.000
_cell.length_b   1.000
_cell.length_c   1.000
_cell.angle_alpha   90.00
_cell.angle_beta   90.00
_cell.angle_gamma   90.00
#
_symmetry.space_group_name_H-M   'P 1'
#
loop_
_entity.id
_entity.type
_entity.pdbx_description
1 polymer ?
#
loop_
_entity_poly.entity_id
_entity_poly.type
_entity_poly.pdbx_seq_one_letter_code
_entity_poly.pdbx_strand_id
1 'polypeptide(L)'
;MPRLAARTGINMAVSYRIRGHAPHLPWFLRRLEARGLTPASESDLPARLPSDWTGIALADCWLDLARDGDQPLAQRQARCQAEGLAFIELSGDWQTLAAEHGFMLLAGCAAPPAGDAQLLLDALAPQAGCWLHCGPAHSARFCQRVFAALLHAGHAALPLPDGQPRALQWEQMLASQWQLADRLRQLAQAYLLKHLGQTPPYPAPLPPAAQHFAANLARSIMLALPDQQNWPALLEQLGAILAAHPPPQK
;
A
#
# COMPACT_ATOMS: atom_id res chain seq x y z
N MET A 1 30.82 -8.36 42.12
CA MET A 1 30.29 -7.98 40.80
C MET A 1 29.38 -9.09 40.29
N PRO A 2 28.06 -8.91 40.32
CA PRO A 2 27.12 -9.96 39.94
C PRO A 2 26.96 -10.03 38.42
N ARG A 3 26.92 -11.26 37.91
CA ARG A 3 26.70 -11.62 36.51
C ARG A 3 25.36 -11.07 36.01
N LEU A 4 25.36 -10.30 34.94
CA LEU A 4 24.16 -10.06 34.15
C LEU A 4 23.71 -11.39 33.54
N ALA A 5 22.59 -11.90 34.02
CA ALA A 5 21.89 -13.03 33.42
C ALA A 5 21.45 -12.63 32.01
N ALA A 6 21.93 -13.40 31.02
CA ALA A 6 21.34 -13.41 29.70
C ALA A 6 19.86 -13.77 29.84
N ARG A 7 18.98 -12.83 29.52
CA ARG A 7 17.56 -13.13 29.30
C ARG A 7 17.50 -14.06 28.10
N THR A 8 17.35 -15.35 28.36
CA THR A 8 16.81 -16.32 27.41
C THR A 8 15.42 -15.83 27.01
N GLY A 9 15.35 -15.13 25.88
CA GLY A 9 14.09 -14.82 25.24
C GLY A 9 13.37 -16.14 24.96
N ILE A 10 12.16 -16.27 25.50
CA ILE A 10 11.23 -17.31 25.09
C ILE A 10 11.01 -17.08 23.60
N ASN A 11 11.67 -17.88 22.76
CA ASN A 11 11.38 -17.93 21.33
C ASN A 11 9.96 -18.47 21.20
N MET A 12 8.96 -17.58 21.13
CA MET A 12 7.66 -17.98 20.63
C MET A 12 7.85 -18.34 19.16
N ALA A 13 7.91 -19.63 18.88
CA ALA A 13 8.09 -20.14 17.54
C ALA A 13 6.80 -19.88 16.75
N VAL A 14 6.79 -18.82 15.94
CA VAL A 14 5.72 -18.57 14.97
C VAL A 14 5.77 -19.66 13.91
N SER A 15 4.71 -20.48 13.84
CA SER A 15 4.60 -21.56 12.88
C SER A 15 3.91 -21.06 11.61
N TYR A 16 4.65 -20.99 10.49
CA TYR A 16 4.14 -20.47 9.23
C TYR A 16 4.42 -21.42 8.05
N ARG A 17 3.60 -21.36 7.00
CA ARG A 17 3.82 -22.07 5.75
C ARG A 17 3.62 -21.15 4.56
N ILE A 18 4.62 -21.04 3.70
CA ILE A 18 4.49 -20.33 2.42
C ILE A 18 3.82 -21.25 1.39
N ARG A 19 2.88 -20.71 0.61
CA ARG A 19 2.13 -21.44 -0.41
C ARG A 19 2.04 -20.66 -1.73
N GLY A 20 1.71 -21.40 -2.79
CA GLY A 20 1.55 -20.89 -4.15
C GLY A 20 2.88 -20.74 -4.88
N HIS A 21 2.81 -20.12 -6.05
CA HIS A 21 3.96 -19.90 -6.93
C HIS A 21 3.98 -18.44 -7.37
N ALA A 22 4.97 -17.69 -6.89
CA ALA A 22 5.22 -16.34 -7.36
C ALA A 22 6.72 -15.99 -7.22
N PRO A 23 7.26 -15.14 -8.11
CA PRO A 23 8.69 -14.82 -8.14
C PRO A 23 9.20 -14.17 -6.86
N HIS A 24 8.33 -13.54 -6.07
CA HIS A 24 8.69 -12.87 -4.83
C HIS A 24 8.73 -13.78 -3.59
N LEU A 25 8.10 -14.95 -3.61
CA LEU A 25 8.02 -15.82 -2.42
C LEU A 25 9.39 -16.20 -1.83
N PRO A 26 10.43 -16.52 -2.65
CA PRO A 26 11.76 -16.79 -2.10
C PRO A 26 12.35 -15.62 -1.30
N TRP A 27 11.98 -14.37 -1.62
CA TRP A 27 12.46 -13.19 -0.90
C TRP A 27 11.83 -13.08 0.49
N PHE A 28 10.54 -13.46 0.61
CA PHE A 28 9.85 -13.53 1.91
C PHE A 28 10.45 -14.64 2.78
N LEU A 29 10.70 -15.83 2.23
CA LEU A 29 11.37 -16.93 2.94
C LEU A 29 12.72 -16.48 3.50
N ARG A 30 13.59 -15.94 2.64
CA ARG A 30 14.92 -15.47 3.02
C ARG A 30 14.86 -14.44 4.15
N ARG A 31 13.87 -13.53 4.12
CA ARG A 31 13.68 -12.54 5.19
C ARG A 31 13.26 -13.19 6.50
N LEU A 32 12.28 -14.08 6.48
CA LEU A 32 11.77 -14.76 7.67
C LEU A 32 12.87 -15.62 8.32
N GLU A 33 13.64 -16.35 7.51
CA GLU A 33 14.80 -17.12 7.96
C GLU A 33 15.87 -16.23 8.60
N ALA A 34 16.19 -15.08 7.98
CA ALA A 34 17.13 -14.11 8.55
C ALA A 34 16.65 -13.48 9.86
N ARG A 35 15.34 -13.54 10.15
CA ARG A 35 14.74 -13.15 11.43
C ARG A 35 14.62 -14.30 12.43
N GLY A 36 15.12 -15.49 12.10
CA GLY A 36 15.07 -16.67 12.95
C GLY A 36 13.71 -17.37 12.99
N LEU A 37 12.80 -17.04 12.06
CA LEU A 37 11.51 -17.71 11.93
C LEU A 37 11.64 -18.91 10.99
N THR A 38 11.45 -20.11 11.55
CA THR A 38 11.50 -21.36 10.80
C THR A 38 10.13 -21.75 10.25
N PRO A 39 10.03 -22.20 8.99
CA PRO A 39 8.78 -22.68 8.43
C PRO A 39 8.32 -23.96 9.15
N ALA A 40 7.00 -24.11 9.26
CA ALA A 40 6.35 -25.31 9.78
C ALA A 40 6.52 -26.49 8.82
N SER A 41 6.56 -27.72 9.35
CA SER A 41 6.58 -28.92 8.50
C SER A 41 5.26 -29.04 7.73
N GLU A 42 5.28 -29.69 6.55
CA GLU A 42 4.08 -29.88 5.71
C GLU A 42 2.95 -30.66 6.41
N SER A 43 3.26 -31.44 7.44
CA SER A 43 2.30 -32.19 8.25
C SER A 43 1.51 -31.36 9.27
N ASP A 44 1.98 -30.16 9.63
CA ASP A 44 1.60 -29.56 10.92
C ASP A 44 0.39 -28.61 10.86
N LEU A 45 -0.01 -28.17 9.65
CA LEU A 45 -1.17 -27.30 9.46
C LEU A 45 -2.22 -27.98 8.57
N PRO A 46 -3.47 -28.12 9.04
CA PRO A 46 -4.55 -28.71 8.23
C PRO A 46 -4.76 -27.88 6.97
N ALA A 47 -4.75 -28.53 5.81
CA ALA A 47 -4.93 -27.89 4.50
C ALA A 47 -6.38 -27.44 4.30
N ARG A 48 -6.81 -26.38 5.00
CA ARG A 48 -8.17 -25.80 4.90
C ARG A 48 -8.34 -24.90 3.68
N LEU A 49 -7.23 -24.44 3.09
CA LEU A 49 -7.22 -23.50 1.97
C LEU A 49 -6.63 -24.13 0.69
N PRO A 50 -7.01 -23.68 -0.51
CA PRO A 50 -6.45 -24.14 -1.78
C PRO A 50 -4.92 -23.97 -1.88
N SER A 51 -4.22 -24.90 -2.54
CA SER A 51 -2.74 -24.95 -2.61
C SER A 51 -2.12 -24.01 -3.64
N ASP A 52 -2.91 -23.56 -4.60
CA ASP A 52 -2.54 -22.61 -5.64
C ASP A 52 -2.48 -21.17 -5.14
N TRP A 53 -3.06 -20.88 -3.97
CA TRP A 53 -3.04 -19.55 -3.39
C TRP A 53 -1.63 -19.12 -3.00
N THR A 54 -1.28 -17.90 -3.41
CA THR A 54 0.02 -17.28 -3.14
C THR A 54 -0.01 -16.49 -1.85
N GLY A 55 0.69 -16.95 -0.81
CA GLY A 55 0.66 -16.31 0.49
C GLY A 55 1.31 -17.11 1.61
N ILE A 56 1.04 -16.70 2.84
CA ILE A 56 1.59 -17.31 4.05
C ILE A 56 0.43 -17.74 4.94
N ALA A 57 0.38 -19.03 5.25
CA ALA A 57 -0.58 -19.62 6.17
C ALA A 57 0.00 -19.67 7.59
N LEU A 58 -0.82 -19.26 8.55
CA LEU A 58 -0.65 -19.45 10.00
C LEU A 58 -1.76 -20.39 10.50
N ALA A 59 -1.77 -20.71 11.80
CA ALA A 59 -2.77 -21.59 12.39
C ALA A 59 -4.22 -21.08 12.24
N ASP A 60 -4.43 -19.78 12.38
CA ASP A 60 -5.73 -19.11 12.38
C ASP A 60 -5.83 -17.95 11.37
N CYS A 61 -4.82 -17.78 10.52
CA CYS A 61 -4.71 -16.62 9.64
C CYS A 61 -4.11 -16.97 8.27
N TRP A 62 -4.58 -16.26 7.24
CA TRP A 62 -4.00 -16.25 5.90
C TRP A 62 -3.52 -14.84 5.54
N LEU A 63 -2.25 -14.73 5.16
CA LEU A 63 -1.66 -13.52 4.61
C LEU A 63 -1.57 -13.66 3.08
N ASP A 64 -2.40 -12.92 2.36
CA ASP A 64 -2.49 -12.93 0.90
C ASP A 64 -1.38 -12.10 0.28
N LEU A 65 -0.56 -12.71 -0.58
CA LEU A 65 0.54 -12.06 -1.31
C LEU A 65 0.28 -11.99 -2.81
N ALA A 66 -0.92 -12.37 -3.27
CA ALA A 66 -1.28 -12.39 -4.67
C ALA A 66 -1.46 -10.97 -5.23
N ARG A 67 -0.97 -10.76 -6.46
CA ARG A 67 -1.02 -9.47 -7.18
C ARG A 67 -2.07 -9.46 -8.29
N ASP A 68 -3.09 -10.30 -8.18
CA ASP A 68 -4.21 -10.39 -9.11
C ASP A 68 -5.26 -9.29 -8.85
N GLY A 69 -6.39 -9.37 -9.55
CA GLY A 69 -7.47 -8.36 -9.47
C GLY A 69 -8.29 -8.42 -8.18
N ASP A 70 -9.18 -7.45 -8.00
CA ASP A 70 -10.07 -7.32 -6.83
C ASP A 70 -10.98 -8.54 -6.64
N GLN A 71 -11.53 -9.09 -7.73
CA GLN A 71 -12.49 -10.18 -7.62
C GLN A 71 -11.87 -11.47 -7.04
N PRO A 72 -10.70 -11.96 -7.51
CA PRO A 72 -10.00 -13.04 -6.84
C PRO A 72 -9.70 -12.78 -5.36
N LEU A 73 -9.31 -11.55 -4.99
CA LEU A 73 -9.08 -11.19 -3.58
C LEU A 73 -10.35 -11.36 -2.74
N ALA A 74 -11.48 -10.82 -3.22
CA ALA A 74 -12.76 -10.93 -2.52
C ALA A 74 -13.19 -12.40 -2.35
N GLN A 75 -12.94 -13.25 -3.35
CA GLN A 75 -13.20 -14.69 -3.26
C GLN A 75 -12.35 -15.36 -2.18
N ARG A 76 -11.06 -15.03 -2.10
CA ARG A 76 -10.15 -15.57 -1.08
C ARG A 76 -10.56 -15.11 0.32
N GLN A 77 -10.87 -13.83 0.47
CA GLN A 77 -11.37 -13.28 1.73
C GLN A 77 -12.65 -14.00 2.20
N ALA A 78 -13.65 -14.14 1.31
CA ALA A 78 -14.90 -14.81 1.64
C ALA A 78 -14.69 -16.27 2.04
N ARG A 79 -13.75 -16.97 1.38
CA ARG A 79 -13.40 -18.35 1.73
C ARG A 79 -12.70 -18.44 3.08
N CYS A 80 -11.74 -17.56 3.39
CA CYS A 80 -11.14 -17.51 4.72
C CYS A 80 -12.19 -17.28 5.81
N GLN A 81 -13.13 -16.36 5.58
CA GLN A 81 -14.23 -16.11 6.52
C GLN A 81 -15.11 -17.36 6.73
N ALA A 82 -15.44 -18.09 5.65
CA ALA A 82 -16.22 -19.32 5.75
C ALA A 82 -15.50 -20.44 6.54
N GLU A 83 -14.16 -20.44 6.51
CA GLU A 83 -13.31 -21.39 7.25
C GLU A 83 -12.96 -20.91 8.67
N GLY A 84 -13.49 -19.75 9.09
CA GLY A 84 -13.19 -19.15 10.39
C GLY A 84 -11.75 -18.65 10.53
N LEU A 85 -11.09 -18.32 9.42
CA LEU A 85 -9.71 -17.83 9.40
C LEU A 85 -9.68 -16.30 9.24
N ALA A 86 -8.76 -15.65 9.95
CA ALA A 86 -8.44 -14.25 9.71
C ALA A 86 -7.80 -14.09 8.31
N PHE A 87 -8.20 -13.04 7.59
CA PHE A 87 -7.66 -12.71 6.28
C PHE A 87 -6.93 -11.38 6.34
N ILE A 88 -5.66 -11.38 5.90
CA ILE A 88 -4.83 -10.19 5.78
C ILE A 88 -4.37 -10.08 4.33
N GLU A 89 -4.88 -9.07 3.63
CA GLU A 89 -4.33 -8.67 2.34
C GLU A 89 -2.99 -7.97 2.56
N LEU A 90 -1.92 -8.42 1.90
CA LEU A 90 -0.65 -7.69 1.86
C LEU A 90 -0.41 -7.10 0.48
N SER A 91 -0.05 -5.83 0.46
CA SER A 91 0.35 -5.11 -0.74
C SER A 91 1.60 -4.29 -0.51
N GLY A 92 2.32 -4.08 -1.60
CA GLY A 92 3.60 -3.38 -1.62
C GLY A 92 4.32 -3.67 -2.93
N ASP A 93 5.49 -3.06 -3.07
CA ASP A 93 6.40 -3.38 -4.15
C ASP A 93 7.44 -4.37 -3.65
N TRP A 94 7.27 -5.62 -4.07
CA TRP A 94 8.17 -6.71 -3.71
C TRP A 94 9.46 -6.55 -4.49
N GLN A 95 10.55 -6.24 -3.79
CA GLN A 95 11.87 -6.06 -4.38
C GLN A 95 12.84 -7.07 -3.76
N THR A 96 13.82 -7.53 -4.52
CA THR A 96 14.80 -8.51 -4.02
C THR A 96 15.60 -7.99 -2.83
N LEU A 97 15.97 -6.70 -2.83
CA LEU A 97 16.68 -6.05 -1.71
C LEU A 97 15.87 -6.04 -0.40
N ALA A 98 14.54 -6.13 -0.47
CA ALA A 98 13.69 -6.20 0.71
C ALA A 98 13.84 -7.52 1.48
N ALA A 99 14.40 -8.58 0.87
CA ALA A 99 14.79 -9.78 1.60
C ALA A 99 15.82 -9.49 2.72
N GLU A 100 16.69 -8.51 2.50
CA GLU A 100 17.77 -8.13 3.41
C GLU A 100 17.36 -6.95 4.31
N HIS A 101 16.65 -5.97 3.74
CA HIS A 101 16.31 -4.73 4.44
C HIS A 101 14.88 -4.67 4.97
N GLY A 102 14.02 -5.61 4.61
CA GLY A 102 12.59 -5.64 4.93
C GLY A 102 11.71 -5.00 3.86
N PHE A 103 10.43 -5.37 3.88
CA PHE A 103 9.43 -4.97 2.89
C PHE A 103 8.61 -3.78 3.38
N MET A 104 8.30 -2.84 2.49
CA MET A 104 7.21 -1.89 2.77
C MET A 104 5.88 -2.66 2.71
N LEU A 105 5.24 -2.84 3.86
CA LEU A 105 4.03 -3.64 3.99
C LEU A 105 2.80 -2.76 4.21
N LEU A 106 1.83 -2.90 3.33
CA LEU A 106 0.50 -2.35 3.45
C LEU A 106 -0.45 -3.51 3.76
N ALA A 107 -1.15 -3.46 4.89
CA ALA A 107 -2.00 -4.54 5.39
C ALA A 107 -3.49 -4.15 5.35
N GLY A 108 -4.29 -4.93 4.63
CA GLY A 108 -5.74 -4.79 4.52
C GLY A 108 -6.44 -5.89 5.32
N CYS A 109 -6.98 -5.55 6.49
CA CYS A 109 -7.67 -6.47 7.38
C CYS A 109 -8.67 -5.73 8.26
N ALA A 110 -9.74 -6.40 8.69
CA ALA A 110 -10.85 -5.75 9.41
C ALA A 110 -10.42 -5.14 10.75
N ALA A 111 -9.51 -5.81 11.47
CA ALA A 111 -8.89 -5.33 12.69
C ALA A 111 -7.37 -5.40 12.57
N PRO A 112 -6.61 -4.56 13.31
CA PRO A 112 -5.16 -4.68 13.37
C PRO A 112 -4.73 -6.11 13.74
N PRO A 113 -3.75 -6.69 13.04
CA PRO A 113 -3.27 -8.03 13.34
C PRO A 113 -2.63 -8.08 14.74
N ALA A 114 -2.79 -9.23 15.40
CA ALA A 114 -2.24 -9.52 16.71
C ALA A 114 -1.54 -10.89 16.70
N GLY A 115 -0.80 -11.22 17.77
CA GLY A 115 -0.18 -12.52 17.95
C GLY A 115 0.80 -12.88 16.83
N ASP A 116 0.72 -14.11 16.33
CA ASP A 116 1.61 -14.66 15.30
C ASP A 116 1.60 -13.85 13.99
N ALA A 117 0.43 -13.35 13.59
CA ALA A 117 0.32 -12.51 12.40
C ALA A 117 1.09 -11.20 12.57
N GLN A 118 1.01 -10.56 13.75
CA GLN A 118 1.78 -9.36 14.03
C GLN A 118 3.28 -9.64 14.05
N LEU A 119 3.72 -10.71 14.72
CA LEU A 119 5.13 -11.10 14.77
C LEU A 119 5.70 -11.37 13.37
N LEU A 120 4.91 -12.01 12.50
CA LEU A 120 5.30 -12.27 11.12
C LEU A 120 5.41 -10.97 10.31
N LEU A 121 4.49 -10.02 10.48
CA LEU A 121 4.56 -8.71 9.85
C LEU A 121 5.77 -7.90 10.34
N ASP A 122 6.05 -7.93 11.64
CA ASP A 122 7.21 -7.27 12.24
C ASP A 122 8.53 -7.84 11.71
N ALA A 123 8.59 -9.16 11.48
CA ALA A 123 9.75 -9.82 10.89
C ALA A 123 9.96 -9.42 9.42
N LEU A 124 8.88 -9.35 8.64
CA LEU A 124 8.91 -8.97 7.23
C LEU A 124 9.20 -7.47 7.03
N ALA A 125 8.73 -6.61 7.92
CA ALA A 125 8.96 -5.17 7.86
C ALA A 125 10.45 -4.80 8.05
N PRO A 126 10.87 -3.57 7.69
CA PRO A 126 12.24 -3.11 7.91
C PRO A 126 12.62 -3.14 9.39
N GLN A 127 11.68 -2.74 10.25
CA GLN A 127 11.75 -2.83 11.70
C GLN A 127 10.37 -3.27 12.23
N ALA A 128 10.32 -3.79 13.46
CA ALA A 128 9.06 -4.16 14.10
C ALA A 128 8.14 -2.94 14.19
N GLY A 129 6.87 -3.12 13.84
CA GLY A 129 5.87 -2.06 13.74
C GLY A 129 5.97 -1.18 12.50
N CYS A 130 6.97 -1.34 11.62
CA CYS A 130 7.09 -0.56 10.38
C CYS A 130 6.27 -1.16 9.22
N TRP A 131 5.00 -1.43 9.48
CA TRP A 131 3.99 -1.83 8.51
C TRP A 131 2.72 -0.99 8.74
N LEU A 132 1.89 -0.83 7.71
CA LEU A 132 0.74 0.08 7.77
C LEU A 132 -0.58 -0.70 7.70
N HIS A 133 -1.38 -0.62 8.76
CA HIS A 133 -2.79 -1.02 8.71
C HIS A 133 -3.58 -0.02 7.86
N CYS A 134 -3.99 -0.46 6.67
CA CYS A 134 -4.62 0.41 5.69
C CYS A 134 -6.14 0.54 5.89
N GLY A 135 -6.75 -0.36 6.66
CA GLY A 135 -8.21 -0.55 6.75
C GLY A 135 -8.60 -1.99 6.38
N PRO A 136 -9.88 -2.26 6.06
CA PRO A 136 -10.35 -3.59 5.62
C PRO A 136 -9.69 -4.04 4.31
N ALA A 137 -9.96 -5.28 3.89
CA ALA A 137 -9.50 -5.78 2.59
C ALA A 137 -9.84 -4.82 1.43
N HIS A 138 -8.99 -4.81 0.39
CA HIS A 138 -8.87 -3.84 -0.70
C HIS A 138 -8.20 -2.51 -0.33
N SER A 139 -8.07 -2.18 0.96
CA SER A 139 -7.43 -0.93 1.38
C SER A 139 -5.94 -0.93 1.06
N ALA A 140 -5.25 -2.08 1.20
CA ALA A 140 -3.82 -2.15 0.96
C ALA A 140 -3.49 -1.97 -0.53
N ARG A 141 -4.24 -2.60 -1.44
CA ARG A 141 -4.09 -2.41 -2.89
C ARG A 141 -4.40 -0.97 -3.33
N PHE A 142 -5.43 -0.35 -2.74
CA PHE A 142 -5.69 1.06 -2.98
C PHE A 142 -4.50 1.94 -2.59
N CYS A 143 -4.00 1.79 -1.36
CA CYS A 143 -2.84 2.56 -0.89
C CYS A 143 -1.60 2.30 -1.74
N GLN A 144 -1.33 1.06 -2.15
CA GLN A 144 -0.22 0.71 -3.03
C GLN A 144 -0.29 1.47 -4.34
N ARG A 145 -1.46 1.51 -4.99
CA ARG A 145 -1.66 2.22 -6.26
C ARG A 145 -1.49 3.72 -6.11
N VAL A 146 -1.97 4.30 -5.01
CA VAL A 146 -1.77 5.72 -4.72
C VAL A 146 -0.28 6.04 -4.50
N PHE A 147 0.43 5.27 -3.67
CA PHE A 147 1.85 5.51 -3.42
C PHE A 147 2.70 5.30 -4.68
N ALA A 148 2.39 4.28 -5.48
CA ALA A 148 3.05 4.06 -6.77
C ALA A 148 2.83 5.25 -7.72
N ALA A 149 1.60 5.79 -7.78
CA ALA A 149 1.29 6.98 -8.56
C ALA A 149 2.04 8.22 -8.05
N LEU A 150 2.08 8.47 -6.74
CA LEU A 150 2.83 9.59 -6.15
C LEU A 150 4.34 9.48 -6.39
N LEU A 151 4.91 8.27 -6.26
CA LEU A 151 6.31 8.02 -6.57
C LEU A 151 6.62 8.27 -8.04
N HIS A 152 5.73 7.83 -8.94
CA HIS A 152 5.83 8.12 -10.37
C HIS A 152 5.79 9.62 -10.65
N ALA A 153 4.90 10.37 -9.98
CA ALA A 153 4.83 11.83 -10.06
C ALA A 153 6.17 12.48 -9.73
N GLY A 154 6.77 12.07 -8.60
CA GLY A 154 8.04 12.60 -8.10
C GLY A 154 9.20 12.31 -9.04
N HIS A 155 9.32 11.08 -9.55
CA HIS A 155 10.37 10.73 -10.52
C HIS A 155 10.22 11.49 -11.85
N ALA A 156 8.98 11.69 -12.32
CA ALA A 156 8.73 12.45 -13.54
C ALA A 156 9.05 13.96 -13.38
N ALA A 157 8.95 14.49 -12.16
CA ALA A 157 9.25 15.90 -11.85
C ALA A 157 10.76 16.18 -11.66
N LEU A 158 11.59 15.15 -11.46
CA LEU A 158 13.02 15.27 -11.16
C LEU A 158 13.88 14.58 -12.23
N PRO A 159 14.03 15.15 -13.44
CA PRO A 159 14.96 14.62 -14.42
C PRO A 159 16.40 14.62 -13.85
N LEU A 160 17.14 13.53 -14.07
CA LEU A 160 18.53 13.41 -13.65
C LEU A 160 19.37 14.52 -14.31
N PRO A 161 20.19 15.27 -13.54
CA PRO A 161 21.06 16.30 -14.11
C PRO A 161 22.14 15.64 -14.96
N ASP A 162 22.16 15.94 -16.25
CA ASP A 162 23.15 15.45 -17.22
C ASP A 162 24.19 16.53 -17.60
N GLY A 163 24.22 17.64 -16.85
CA GLY A 163 25.20 18.71 -17.02
C GLY A 163 24.96 19.62 -18.23
N GLN A 164 23.90 19.39 -19.01
CA GLN A 164 23.58 20.23 -20.17
C GLN A 164 22.38 21.14 -19.88
N PRO A 165 22.42 22.42 -20.31
CA PRO A 165 21.26 23.30 -20.23
C PRO A 165 20.17 22.78 -21.18
N ARG A 166 19.11 22.18 -20.61
CA ARG A 166 17.95 21.69 -21.37
C ARG A 166 16.82 22.70 -21.29
N ALA A 167 16.16 22.95 -22.43
CA ALA A 167 14.85 23.58 -22.42
C ALA A 167 13.87 22.64 -21.71
N LEU A 168 13.35 23.06 -20.56
CA LEU A 168 12.32 22.31 -19.84
C LEU A 168 11.05 22.28 -20.70
N GLN A 169 10.57 21.08 -21.04
CA GLN A 169 9.29 20.87 -21.71
C GLN A 169 8.14 21.01 -20.71
N TRP A 170 8.05 22.19 -20.09
CA TRP A 170 7.19 22.46 -18.94
C TRP A 170 5.72 22.15 -19.23
N GLU A 171 5.25 22.40 -20.45
CA GLU A 171 3.87 22.12 -20.89
C GLU A 171 3.55 20.62 -20.82
N GLN A 172 4.45 19.78 -21.35
CA GLN A 172 4.27 18.33 -21.33
C GLN A 172 4.41 17.75 -19.92
N MET A 173 5.36 18.29 -19.13
CA MET A 173 5.52 17.91 -17.73
C MET A 173 4.26 18.26 -16.94
N LEU A 174 3.73 19.49 -17.09
CA LEU A 174 2.53 19.92 -16.42
C LEU A 174 1.31 19.09 -16.85
N ALA A 175 1.14 18.87 -18.16
CA ALA A 175 0.05 18.05 -18.68
C ALA A 175 0.07 16.61 -18.13
N SER A 176 1.25 15.99 -18.02
CA SER A 176 1.37 14.62 -17.48
C SER A 176 1.07 14.57 -15.97
N GLN A 177 1.52 15.57 -15.19
CA GLN A 177 1.21 15.69 -13.77
C GLN A 177 -0.30 15.88 -13.53
N TRP A 178 -0.98 16.64 -14.40
CA TRP A 178 -2.44 16.79 -14.35
C TRP A 178 -3.18 15.50 -14.66
N GLN A 179 -2.80 14.79 -15.73
CA GLN A 179 -3.40 13.50 -16.04
C GLN A 179 -3.27 12.50 -14.89
N LEU A 180 -2.12 12.54 -14.19
CA LEU A 180 -1.90 11.72 -13.01
C LEU A 180 -2.81 12.15 -11.84
N ALA A 181 -2.96 13.46 -11.60
CA ALA A 181 -3.86 13.99 -10.59
C ALA A 181 -5.32 13.56 -10.85
N ASP A 182 -5.79 13.63 -12.10
CA ASP A 182 -7.11 13.16 -12.49
C ASP A 182 -7.30 11.66 -12.23
N ARG A 183 -6.31 10.83 -12.60
CA ARG A 183 -6.35 9.39 -12.33
C ARG A 183 -6.36 9.07 -10.83
N LEU A 184 -5.57 9.79 -10.03
CA LEU A 184 -5.57 9.66 -8.58
C LEU A 184 -6.93 10.02 -7.98
N ARG A 185 -7.55 11.09 -8.47
CA ARG A 185 -8.89 11.53 -8.05
C ARG A 185 -9.95 10.49 -8.41
N GLN A 186 -9.95 9.99 -9.65
CA GLN A 186 -10.85 8.90 -10.09
C GLN A 186 -10.68 7.64 -9.23
N LEU A 187 -9.43 7.27 -8.91
CA LEU A 187 -9.13 6.13 -8.04
C LEU A 187 -9.68 6.33 -6.62
N ALA A 188 -9.45 7.51 -6.03
CA ALA A 188 -9.96 7.87 -4.71
C ALA A 188 -11.50 7.90 -4.66
N GLN A 189 -12.14 8.49 -5.67
CA GLN A 189 -13.59 8.52 -5.79
C GLN A 189 -14.17 7.11 -5.92
N ALA A 190 -13.62 6.29 -6.80
CA ALA A 190 -14.06 4.91 -6.98
C ALA A 190 -13.93 4.10 -5.68
N TYR A 191 -12.85 4.31 -4.93
CA TYR A 191 -12.64 3.67 -3.64
C TYR A 191 -13.72 4.07 -2.61
N LEU A 192 -13.95 5.38 -2.45
CA LEU A 192 -14.93 5.92 -1.50
C LEU A 192 -16.37 5.49 -1.83
N LEU A 193 -16.74 5.50 -3.12
CA LEU A 193 -18.06 5.07 -3.56
C LEU A 193 -18.26 3.57 -3.34
N LYS A 194 -17.33 2.74 -3.81
CA LYS A 194 -17.46 1.28 -3.78
C LYS A 194 -17.42 0.71 -2.37
N HIS A 195 -16.54 1.23 -1.51
CA HIS A 195 -16.28 0.63 -0.19
C HIS A 195 -16.96 1.36 0.96
N LEU A 196 -17.33 2.64 0.80
CA LEU A 196 -17.95 3.43 1.87
C LEU A 196 -19.28 4.09 1.47
N GLY A 197 -19.65 4.07 0.19
CA GLY A 197 -20.85 4.77 -0.30
C GLY A 197 -20.78 6.29 -0.11
N GLN A 198 -19.58 6.88 -0.08
CA GLN A 198 -19.38 8.29 0.27
C GLN A 198 -19.04 9.15 -0.94
N THR A 199 -19.67 10.32 -1.01
CA THR A 199 -19.32 11.45 -1.89
C THR A 199 -19.06 12.70 -1.05
N PRO A 200 -18.32 13.71 -1.56
CA PRO A 200 -18.26 15.01 -0.92
C PRO A 200 -19.67 15.63 -0.74
N PRO A 201 -19.91 16.44 0.30
CA PRO A 201 -18.98 16.82 1.37
C PRO A 201 -18.83 15.72 2.44
N TYR A 202 -17.60 15.54 2.97
CA TYR A 202 -17.32 14.53 3.98
C TYR A 202 -17.62 15.05 5.40
N PRO A 203 -18.27 14.26 6.28
CA PRO A 203 -18.66 14.70 7.61
C PRO A 203 -17.46 14.92 8.54
N ALA A 204 -17.55 15.95 9.40
CA ALA A 204 -16.63 16.22 10.50
C ALA A 204 -17.42 16.31 11.83
N PRO A 205 -16.95 15.71 12.94
CA PRO A 205 -15.69 14.96 13.08
C PRO A 205 -15.74 13.60 12.37
N LEU A 206 -14.57 13.08 12.00
CA LEU A 206 -14.48 11.75 11.40
C LEU A 206 -15.01 10.70 12.40
N PRO A 207 -15.83 9.73 11.95
CA PRO A 207 -16.32 8.67 12.82
C PRO A 207 -15.15 7.80 13.35
N PRO A 208 -15.31 7.02 14.44
CA PRO A 208 -14.26 6.16 15.00
C PRO A 208 -13.60 5.18 14.02
N ALA A 209 -14.28 4.89 12.90
CA ALA A 209 -13.70 4.28 11.70
C ALA A 209 -12.56 5.12 11.05
N ALA A 210 -12.16 6.25 11.64
CA ALA A 210 -11.04 7.12 11.24
C ALA A 210 -9.67 6.42 11.32
N GLN A 211 -9.59 5.21 11.88
CA GLN A 211 -8.42 4.34 11.75
C GLN A 211 -8.26 3.77 10.33
N HIS A 212 -9.26 3.97 9.45
CA HIS A 212 -9.21 3.57 8.06
C HIS A 212 -8.32 4.51 7.24
N PHE A 213 -7.01 4.23 7.26
CA PHE A 213 -6.00 5.03 6.56
C PHE A 213 -6.35 5.25 5.08
N ALA A 214 -6.74 4.19 4.35
CA ALA A 214 -7.11 4.29 2.93
C ALA A 214 -8.29 5.25 2.69
N ALA A 215 -9.32 5.23 3.54
CA ALA A 215 -10.44 6.16 3.44
C ALA A 215 -9.99 7.61 3.65
N ASN A 216 -9.15 7.86 4.65
CA ASN A 216 -8.63 9.20 4.91
C ASN A 216 -7.73 9.68 3.77
N LEU A 217 -6.86 8.81 3.25
CA LEU A 217 -6.04 9.11 2.07
C LEU A 217 -6.90 9.46 0.85
N ALA A 218 -7.95 8.70 0.59
CA ALA A 218 -8.88 8.98 -0.50
C ALA A 218 -9.59 10.33 -0.32
N ARG A 219 -10.09 10.63 0.89
CA ARG A 219 -10.69 11.95 1.19
C ARG A 219 -9.67 13.08 1.02
N SER A 220 -8.44 12.91 1.49
CA SER A 220 -7.37 13.89 1.33
C SER A 220 -7.06 14.15 -0.14
N ILE A 221 -6.99 13.11 -0.97
CA ILE A 221 -6.82 13.27 -2.43
C ILE A 221 -7.97 14.07 -3.03
N MET A 222 -9.21 13.73 -2.68
CA MET A 222 -10.41 14.43 -3.19
C MET A 222 -10.48 15.90 -2.76
N LEU A 223 -9.91 16.24 -1.59
CA LEU A 223 -9.88 17.61 -1.08
C LEU A 223 -8.66 18.42 -1.57
N ALA A 224 -7.53 17.75 -1.82
CA ALA A 224 -6.27 18.41 -2.18
C ALA A 224 -6.10 18.58 -3.69
N LEU A 225 -6.61 17.64 -4.50
CA LEU A 225 -6.53 17.74 -5.95
C LEU A 225 -7.75 18.50 -6.47
N PRO A 226 -7.56 19.48 -7.36
CA PRO A 226 -8.68 20.26 -7.86
C PRO A 226 -9.64 19.38 -8.65
N ASP A 227 -10.93 19.73 -8.58
CA ASP A 227 -11.91 19.20 -9.52
C ASP A 227 -11.50 19.62 -10.93
N GLN A 228 -11.63 18.70 -11.90
CA GLN A 228 -11.27 18.86 -13.33
C GLN A 228 -11.21 20.33 -13.75
N GLN A 229 -10.00 20.93 -13.71
CA GLN A 229 -9.86 22.33 -14.09
C GLN A 229 -9.95 22.41 -15.61
N ASN A 230 -10.86 23.26 -16.08
CA ASN A 230 -11.02 23.61 -17.47
C ASN A 230 -9.81 24.45 -17.89
N TRP A 231 -8.69 23.79 -18.18
CA TRP A 231 -7.40 24.39 -18.54
C TRP A 231 -7.49 25.47 -19.63
N PRO A 232 -8.33 25.32 -20.68
CA PRO A 232 -8.61 26.41 -21.61
C PRO A 232 -9.09 27.70 -20.90
N ALA A 233 -10.00 27.59 -19.93
CA ALA A 233 -10.52 28.74 -19.20
C ALA A 233 -9.47 29.38 -18.27
N LEU A 234 -8.59 28.59 -17.65
CA LEU A 234 -7.49 29.13 -16.82
C LEU A 234 -6.42 29.81 -17.69
N LEU A 235 -6.07 29.22 -18.84
CA LEU A 235 -5.16 29.85 -19.81
C LEU A 235 -5.75 31.13 -20.40
N GLU A 236 -7.05 31.15 -20.70
CA GLU A 236 -7.76 32.37 -21.12
C GLU A 236 -7.71 33.44 -20.02
N GLN A 237 -7.95 33.07 -18.75
CA GLN A 237 -7.85 34.00 -17.62
C GLN A 237 -6.44 34.56 -17.44
N LEU A 238 -5.40 33.70 -17.51
CA LEU A 238 -4.01 34.14 -17.41
C LEU A 238 -3.61 35.03 -18.60
N GLY A 239 -4.04 34.68 -19.81
CA GLY A 239 -3.85 35.50 -21.00
C GLY A 239 -4.50 36.87 -20.86
N ALA A 240 -5.71 36.94 -20.33
CA ALA A 240 -6.41 38.20 -20.05
C ALA A 240 -5.70 39.04 -18.98
N ILE A 241 -5.19 38.44 -17.91
CA ILE A 241 -4.45 39.14 -16.85
C ILE A 241 -3.13 39.72 -17.36
N LEU A 242 -2.39 38.96 -18.17
CA LEU A 242 -1.14 39.39 -18.78
C LEU A 242 -1.37 40.49 -19.83
N ALA A 243 -2.46 40.41 -20.61
CA ALA A 243 -2.84 41.46 -21.54
C ALA A 243 -3.25 42.76 -20.81
N ALA A 244 -3.83 42.66 -19.62
CA ALA A 244 -4.21 43.81 -18.79
C ALA A 244 -3.02 44.48 -18.07
N HIS A 245 -1.88 43.80 -17.93
CA HIS A 245 -0.67 44.32 -17.29
C HIS A 245 0.56 44.17 -18.21
N PRO A 246 0.63 44.93 -19.31
CA PRO A 246 1.75 44.85 -20.22
C PRO A 246 3.07 45.23 -19.51
N PRO A 247 4.19 44.55 -19.84
CA PRO A 247 5.47 44.86 -19.22
C PRO A 247 5.88 46.30 -19.52
N PRO A 248 6.54 47.00 -18.55
CA PRO A 248 7.00 48.36 -18.78
C PRO A 248 7.96 48.39 -19.97
N GLN A 249 7.65 49.22 -20.96
CA GLN A 249 8.51 49.44 -22.12
C GLN A 249 9.82 50.08 -21.63
N LYS A 250 10.94 49.45 -21.97
CA LYS A 250 12.29 50.00 -21.74
C LYS A 250 12.64 51.02 -22.80
#